data_AF-A0A7I7K0M9-F1
#
_entry.id   AF-A0A7I7K0M9-F1
#
_cell.length_a   1.000
_cell.length_b   1.000
_cell.length_c   1.000
_cell.angle_alpha   90.00
_cell.angle_beta   90.00
_cell.angle_gamma   90.00
#
_symmetry.space_group_name_H-M   'P 1'
#
loop_
_entity.id
_entity.type
_entity.pdbx_description
1 polymer ?
#
loop_
_entity_poly.entity_id
_entity_poly.type
_entity_poly.pdbx_seq_one_letter_code
_entity_poly.pdbx_strand_id
1 'polypeptide(L)'
;MSRPNAQSMKPATAAKKLDVYLPATPAEFQANPITRSELETLQADPPQWLKDLRKSGPHPKNLVAAKLGVSIAGLARGGITEALTTEQITALLDDKPDWLVAERESYQSVLREERRLKAVRAEKAREG
;
A
#
# COMPACT_ATOMS: atom_id res chain seq x y z
N MET A 1 3.03 17.40 31.82
CA MET A 1 3.41 17.62 30.41
C MET A 1 3.44 16.26 29.72
N SER A 2 2.64 16.07 28.68
CA SER A 2 2.55 14.80 27.96
C SER A 2 3.91 14.53 27.30
N ARG A 3 4.57 13.42 27.66
CA ARG A 3 5.81 13.02 26.98
C ARG A 3 5.43 12.74 25.52
N PRO A 4 5.98 13.46 24.52
CA PRO A 4 5.79 13.08 23.13
C PRO A 4 6.22 11.62 23.03
N ASN A 5 5.27 10.79 22.62
CA ASN A 5 5.31 9.35 22.80
C ASN A 5 6.63 8.79 22.22
N ALA A 6 7.56 8.43 23.10
CA ALA A 6 8.90 7.93 22.79
C ALA A 6 8.90 6.51 22.18
N GLN A 7 7.76 6.09 21.63
CA GLN A 7 7.62 4.84 20.91
C GLN A 7 8.23 5.01 19.53
N SER A 8 9.51 4.64 19.44
CA SER A 8 10.17 4.39 18.17
C SER A 8 9.60 3.11 17.54
N MET A 9 9.49 3.10 16.21
CA MET A 9 9.05 1.96 15.44
C MET A 9 10.15 1.51 14.47
N LYS A 10 10.11 0.24 14.12
CA LYS A 10 11.04 -0.33 13.14
C LYS A 10 10.90 0.41 11.79
N PRO A 11 11.99 0.61 11.04
CA PRO A 11 11.96 1.20 9.69
C PRO A 11 10.94 0.57 8.76
N ALA A 12 10.78 -0.75 8.83
CA ALA A 12 9.76 -1.47 8.06
C ALA A 12 8.33 -1.00 8.38
N THR A 13 8.03 -0.72 9.65
CA THR A 13 6.73 -0.20 10.07
C THR A 13 6.54 1.25 9.60
N ALA A 14 7.58 2.08 9.69
CA ALA A 14 7.54 3.45 9.22
C ALA A 14 7.36 3.53 7.69
N ALA A 15 8.13 2.75 6.93
CA ALA A 15 7.99 2.64 5.47
C ALA A 15 6.58 2.23 5.06
N LYS A 16 5.99 1.23 5.76
CA LYS A 16 4.60 0.82 5.53
C LYS A 16 3.60 1.95 5.79
N LYS A 17 3.81 2.78 6.82
CA LYS A 17 2.96 3.94 7.10
C LYS A 17 3.17 5.12 6.15
N LEU A 18 4.32 5.16 5.48
CA LEU A 18 4.63 6.15 4.44
C LEU A 18 4.25 5.69 3.03
N ASP A 19 3.76 4.45 2.90
CA ASP A 19 3.46 3.76 1.65
C ASP A 19 4.65 3.70 0.67
N VAL A 20 5.85 3.43 1.20
CA VAL A 20 7.08 3.28 0.40
C VAL A 20 7.75 1.92 0.58
N TYR A 21 8.50 1.50 -0.44
CA TYR A 21 9.29 0.28 -0.40
C TYR A 21 10.60 0.49 0.37
N LEU A 22 10.71 -0.13 1.55
CA LEU A 22 11.85 0.05 2.47
C LEU A 22 13.23 -0.12 1.80
N PRO A 23 13.49 -1.15 0.99
CA PRO A 23 14.82 -1.31 0.38
C PRO A 23 15.25 -0.19 -0.57
N ALA A 24 14.31 0.62 -1.07
CA ALA A 24 14.60 1.78 -1.91
C ALA A 24 14.76 3.09 -1.11
N THR A 25 14.59 3.06 0.21
CA THR A 25 14.79 4.23 1.08
C THR A 25 16.28 4.44 1.39
N PRO A 26 16.71 5.65 1.80
CA PRO A 26 18.09 5.90 2.19
C PRO A 26 18.58 4.99 3.32
N ALA A 27 19.87 4.64 3.34
CA ALA A 27 20.45 3.75 4.36
C ALA A 27 20.23 4.25 5.79
N GLU A 28 20.26 5.57 6.01
CA GLU A 28 19.97 6.18 7.32
C GLU A 28 18.55 5.89 7.81
N PHE A 29 17.57 5.87 6.90
CA PHE A 29 16.20 5.50 7.20
C PHE A 29 16.06 4.00 7.49
N GLN A 30 16.82 3.16 6.79
CA GLN A 30 16.80 1.71 6.97
C GLN A 30 17.48 1.26 8.27
N ALA A 31 18.52 1.96 8.70
CA ALA A 31 19.33 1.60 9.86
C ALA A 31 18.74 2.11 11.19
N ASN A 32 18.09 3.27 11.18
CA ASN A 32 17.68 3.94 12.42
C ASN A 32 16.19 3.74 12.72
N PRO A 33 15.82 3.40 13.96
CA PRO A 33 14.42 3.36 14.36
C PRO A 33 13.80 4.76 14.29
N ILE A 34 12.54 4.83 13.87
CA ILE A 34 11.86 6.10 13.58
C ILE A 34 10.82 6.36 14.66
N THR A 35 10.91 7.51 15.29
CA THR A 35 9.93 7.98 16.27
C THR A 35 8.62 8.39 15.60
N ARG A 36 7.55 8.41 16.38
CA ARG A 36 6.26 8.90 15.88
C ARG A 36 6.34 10.35 15.38
N SER A 37 7.07 11.21 16.09
CA SER A 37 7.28 12.61 15.69
C SER A 37 8.03 12.72 14.36
N GLU A 38 9.10 11.94 14.15
CA GLU A 38 9.83 11.96 12.88
C GLU A 38 8.96 11.47 11.71
N LEU A 39 8.15 10.43 11.94
CA LEU A 39 7.20 9.96 10.94
C LEU A 39 6.19 11.07 10.57
N GLU A 40 5.66 11.78 11.56
CA GLU A 40 4.74 12.91 11.35
C GLU A 40 5.42 14.04 10.57
N THR A 41 6.69 14.35 10.87
CA THR A 41 7.49 15.32 10.10
C THR A 41 7.68 14.86 8.65
N LEU A 42 8.05 13.60 8.40
CA LEU A 42 8.20 13.06 7.05
C LEU A 42 6.88 13.06 6.26
N GLN A 43 5.74 12.96 6.94
CA GLN A 43 4.42 13.07 6.32
C GLN A 43 4.05 14.53 6.02
N ALA A 44 4.34 15.45 6.94
CA ALA A 44 4.00 16.86 6.84
C ALA A 44 4.90 17.61 5.84
N ASP A 45 6.20 17.35 5.88
CA ASP A 45 7.20 17.90 4.96
C ASP A 45 8.02 16.77 4.31
N PRO A 46 7.46 16.12 3.28
CA PRO A 46 8.12 14.99 2.65
C PRO A 46 9.39 15.44 1.90
N PRO A 47 10.57 14.88 2.23
CA PRO A 47 11.81 15.18 1.52
C PRO A 47 11.77 14.69 0.07
N GLN A 48 12.70 15.18 -0.76
CA GLN A 48 12.70 14.89 -2.19
C GLN A 48 12.74 13.39 -2.50
N TRP A 49 13.59 12.62 -1.82
CA TRP A 49 13.66 11.17 -1.99
C TRP A 49 12.32 10.47 -1.72
N LEU A 50 11.54 10.96 -0.75
CA LEU A 50 10.23 10.39 -0.41
C LEU A 50 9.19 10.75 -1.47
N LYS A 51 9.25 11.97 -2.02
CA LYS A 51 8.41 12.41 -3.15
C LYS A 51 8.70 11.57 -4.39
N ASP A 52 9.97 11.34 -4.71
CA ASP A 52 10.39 10.56 -5.88
C ASP A 52 9.97 9.11 -5.75
N LEU A 53 10.16 8.49 -4.58
CA LEU A 53 9.71 7.12 -4.33
C LEU A 53 8.19 6.96 -4.49
N ARG A 54 7.41 7.92 -4.01
CA ARG A 54 5.95 7.91 -4.17
C ARG A 54 5.49 8.15 -5.61
N LYS A 55 6.28 8.88 -6.40
CA LYS A 55 5.92 9.25 -7.77
C LYS A 55 6.29 8.15 -8.77
N SER A 56 7.52 7.68 -8.75
CA SER A 56 8.08 6.75 -9.75
C SER A 56 8.79 5.55 -9.15
N GLY A 57 9.18 5.63 -7.87
CA GLY A 57 9.93 4.55 -7.24
C GLY A 57 9.19 3.22 -7.16
N PRO A 58 9.92 2.16 -6.77
CA PRO A 58 9.31 0.86 -6.54
C PRO A 58 8.24 0.97 -5.46
N HIS A 59 7.00 0.65 -5.84
CA HIS A 59 5.85 0.67 -4.95
C HIS A 59 5.75 -0.64 -4.19
N PRO A 60 5.41 -0.61 -2.89
CA PRO A 60 5.19 -1.83 -2.13
C PRO A 60 3.96 -2.59 -2.66
N LYS A 61 3.92 -3.92 -2.45
CA LYS A 61 2.91 -4.82 -3.04
C LYS A 61 1.47 -4.39 -2.80
N ASN A 62 1.18 -3.82 -1.64
CA ASN A 62 -0.14 -3.28 -1.30
C ASN A 62 -0.54 -2.14 -2.25
N LEU A 63 0.39 -1.23 -2.54
CA LEU A 63 0.16 -0.10 -3.42
C LEU A 63 0.11 -0.55 -4.90
N VAL A 64 0.95 -1.50 -5.29
CA VAL A 64 0.90 -2.13 -6.62
C VAL A 64 -0.47 -2.78 -6.86
N ALA A 65 -0.94 -3.62 -5.93
CA ALA A 65 -2.24 -4.29 -6.03
C ALA A 65 -3.39 -3.27 -6.10
N ALA A 66 -3.33 -2.21 -5.28
CA ALA A 66 -4.31 -1.12 -5.31
C ALA A 66 -4.33 -0.39 -6.66
N LYS A 67 -3.16 -0.06 -7.22
CA LYS A 67 -3.03 0.60 -8.54
C LYS A 67 -3.54 -0.28 -9.69
N LEU A 68 -3.28 -1.59 -9.63
CA LEU A 68 -3.73 -2.56 -10.63
C LEU A 68 -5.22 -2.93 -10.47
N GLY A 69 -5.84 -2.60 -9.34
CA GLY A 69 -7.23 -2.94 -9.05
C GLY A 69 -7.44 -4.43 -8.77
N VAL A 70 -6.47 -5.08 -8.13
CA VAL A 70 -6.50 -6.51 -7.77
C VAL A 70 -6.21 -6.70 -6.28
N SER A 71 -6.43 -7.91 -5.78
CA SER A 71 -5.98 -8.29 -4.44
C SER A 71 -4.48 -8.60 -4.41
N ILE A 72 -3.84 -8.51 -3.24
CA ILE A 72 -2.43 -8.92 -3.06
C ILE A 72 -2.23 -10.40 -3.42
N ALA A 73 -3.22 -11.25 -3.10
CA ALA A 73 -3.18 -12.66 -3.48
C ALA A 73 -3.30 -12.85 -5.00
N GLY A 74 -4.13 -12.05 -5.67
CA GLY A 74 -4.23 -12.04 -7.13
C GLY A 74 -2.94 -11.60 -7.81
N LEU A 75 -2.28 -10.57 -7.26
CA LEU A 75 -0.96 -10.12 -7.71
C LEU A 75 0.07 -11.26 -7.63
N ALA A 76 0.09 -12.00 -6.52
CA ALA A 76 0.99 -13.14 -6.35
C ALA A 76 0.68 -14.30 -7.31
N ARG A 77 -0.61 -14.57 -7.62
CA ARG A 77 -1.00 -15.56 -8.64
C ARG A 77 -0.57 -15.16 -10.05
N GLY A 78 -0.54 -13.86 -10.34
CA GLY A 78 0.04 -13.31 -11.56
C GLY A 78 1.57 -13.36 -11.62
N GLY A 79 2.23 -13.99 -10.64
CA GLY A 79 3.70 -14.11 -10.56
C GLY A 79 4.41 -12.87 -10.05
N ILE A 80 3.68 -11.79 -9.72
CA ILE A 80 4.27 -10.55 -9.22
C ILE A 80 4.41 -10.65 -7.71
N THR A 81 5.64 -10.93 -7.28
CA THR A 81 5.99 -11.04 -5.86
C THR A 81 6.94 -9.94 -5.41
N GLU A 82 7.33 -9.02 -6.28
CA GLU A 82 8.27 -7.94 -5.94
C GLU A 82 7.59 -6.57 -6.05
N ALA A 83 8.30 -5.54 -5.59
CA ALA A 83 7.87 -4.15 -5.79
C ALA A 83 7.96 -3.76 -7.27
N LEU A 84 7.01 -2.98 -7.75
CA LEU A 84 6.98 -2.50 -9.14
C LEU A 84 7.06 -0.98 -9.19
N THR A 85 7.80 -0.44 -10.17
CA THR A 85 7.83 1.01 -10.43
C THR A 85 6.54 1.47 -11.10
N THR A 86 6.33 2.79 -11.16
CA THR A 86 5.16 3.34 -11.87
C THR A 86 5.16 2.92 -13.34
N GLU A 87 6.32 2.90 -14.00
CA GLU A 87 6.46 2.52 -15.40
C GLU A 87 6.06 1.05 -15.64
N GLN A 88 6.49 0.14 -14.76
CA GLN A 88 6.13 -1.28 -14.84
C GLN A 88 4.63 -1.50 -14.61
N ILE A 89 4.04 -0.75 -13.67
CA ILE A 89 2.59 -0.79 -13.42
C ILE A 89 1.82 -0.30 -14.64
N THR A 90 2.25 0.82 -15.25
CA THR A 90 1.64 1.35 -16.47
C THR A 90 1.74 0.34 -17.62
N ALA A 91 2.90 -0.28 -17.83
CA ALA A 91 3.08 -1.31 -18.83
C ALA A 91 2.08 -2.48 -18.64
N LEU A 92 1.89 -2.96 -17.41
CA LEU A 92 0.90 -4.01 -17.13
C LEU A 92 -0.55 -3.55 -17.40
N LEU A 93 -0.86 -2.29 -17.10
CA LEU A 93 -2.18 -1.71 -17.36
C LEU A 93 -2.47 -1.52 -18.84
N ASP A 94 -1.43 -1.32 -19.65
CA ASP A 94 -1.51 -1.17 -21.10
C ASP A 94 -1.56 -2.53 -21.80
N ASP A 95 -0.68 -3.45 -21.42
CA ASP A 95 -0.61 -4.82 -21.95
C ASP A 95 -1.84 -5.65 -21.61
N LYS A 96 -2.47 -5.38 -20.45
CA LYS A 96 -3.68 -6.06 -19.95
C LYS A 96 -3.62 -7.59 -20.11
N PRO A 97 -2.62 -8.27 -19.52
CA PRO A 97 -2.53 -9.71 -19.63
C PRO A 97 -3.77 -10.39 -19.04
N ASP A 98 -4.12 -11.58 -19.55
CA ASP A 98 -5.36 -12.29 -19.19
C ASP A 98 -5.54 -12.48 -17.68
N TRP A 99 -4.44 -12.79 -16.97
CA TRP A 99 -4.47 -12.94 -15.51
C TRP A 99 -4.89 -11.63 -14.83
N LEU A 100 -4.46 -10.48 -15.32
CA LEU A 100 -4.78 -9.18 -14.72
C LEU A 100 -6.26 -8.86 -14.92
N VAL A 101 -6.81 -9.18 -16.09
CA VAL A 101 -8.24 -9.01 -16.37
C VAL A 101 -9.08 -9.90 -15.44
N ALA A 102 -8.77 -11.19 -15.39
CA ALA A 102 -9.50 -12.16 -14.55
C ALA A 102 -9.42 -11.80 -13.06
N GLU A 103 -8.26 -11.35 -12.57
CA GLU A 103 -8.07 -10.94 -11.18
C GLU A 103 -8.83 -9.65 -10.85
N ARG A 104 -8.90 -8.69 -11.77
CA ARG A 104 -9.69 -7.45 -11.59
C ARG A 104 -11.17 -7.78 -11.48
N GLU A 105 -11.70 -8.64 -12.36
CA GLU A 105 -13.10 -9.07 -12.31
C GLU A 105 -13.43 -9.79 -10.99
N SER A 106 -12.56 -10.72 -10.60
CA SER A 106 -12.68 -11.44 -9.33
C SER A 106 -12.70 -10.48 -8.15
N TYR A 107 -11.77 -9.52 -8.12
CA TYR A 107 -11.70 -8.50 -7.08
C TYR A 107 -12.95 -7.61 -7.02
N GLN A 108 -13.47 -7.16 -8.16
CA GLN A 108 -14.72 -6.40 -8.20
C GLN A 108 -15.93 -7.22 -7.72
N SER A 109 -15.97 -8.52 -8.01
CA SER A 109 -17.00 -9.42 -7.52
C SER A 109 -16.98 -9.50 -5.98
N VAL A 110 -15.80 -9.70 -5.40
CA VAL A 110 -15.61 -9.72 -3.93
C VAL A 110 -16.05 -8.40 -3.30
N LEU A 111 -15.64 -7.26 -3.86
CA LEU A 111 -16.03 -5.95 -3.31
C LEU A 111 -17.55 -5.71 -3.35
N ARG A 112 -18.24 -6.18 -4.39
CA ARG A 112 -19.70 -6.11 -4.46
C ARG A 112 -20.35 -6.96 -3.38
N GLU A 113 -19.84 -8.17 -3.17
CA GLU A 113 -20.35 -9.07 -2.14
C GLU A 113 -20.10 -8.53 -0.73
N GLU A 114 -18.92 -7.99 -0.45
CA GLU A 114 -18.61 -7.35 0.83
C GLU A 114 -19.54 -6.17 1.13
N ARG A 115 -19.84 -5.33 0.12
CA ARG A 115 -20.81 -4.23 0.27
C ARG A 115 -22.21 -4.74 0.59
N ARG A 116 -22.66 -5.82 -0.08
CA ARG A 116 -23.96 -6.45 0.18
C ARG A 116 -24.02 -6.96 1.61
N LEU A 117 -23.02 -7.72 2.06
CA LEU A 117 -22.95 -8.25 3.42
C LEU A 117 -22.91 -7.14 4.47
N LYS A 118 -22.19 -6.05 4.21
CA LYS A 118 -22.15 -4.89 5.10
C LYS A 118 -23.52 -4.22 5.23
N ALA A 119 -24.26 -4.07 4.12
CA ALA A 119 -25.61 -3.51 4.13
C ALA A 119 -26.57 -4.38 4.96
N VAL A 120 -26.57 -5.71 4.73
CA VAL A 120 -27.39 -6.66 5.50
C VAL A 120 -27.06 -6.63 6.99
N ARG A 121 -25.77 -6.55 7.37
CA ARG A 121 -25.35 -6.44 8.77
C ARG A 121 -25.81 -5.13 9.41
N ALA A 122 -25.76 -4.02 8.67
CA ALA A 122 -26.20 -2.72 9.15
C ALA A 122 -27.73 -2.62 9.30
N GLU A 123 -28.49 -3.32 8.46
CA GLU A 123 -29.94 -3.48 8.61
C GLU A 123 -30.28 -4.27 9.88
N LYS A 124 -29.69 -5.46 10.04
CA LYS A 124 -29.89 -6.29 11.24
C LYS A 124 -29.52 -5.58 12.55
N ALA A 125 -28.46 -4.76 12.53
CA ALA A 125 -28.03 -3.99 13.71
C ALA A 125 -28.95 -2.80 14.04
N ARG A 126 -29.84 -2.38 13.12
CA ARG A 126 -30.86 -1.35 13.37
C ARG A 126 -32.19 -1.93 13.83
N GLU A 127 -32.47 -3.19 13.50
CA GLU A 127 -33.71 -3.89 13.85
C GLU A 127 -33.64 -4.62 15.20
N GLY A 128 -32.45 -4.84 15.75
CA GLY A 128 -32.23 -5.42 17.09
C GLY A 128 -31.85 -4.36 18.11
#